data_AF-A0A6A3H6N6-F1
#
_entry.id   AF-A0A6A3H6N6-F1
#
_cell.length_a   1.000
_cell.length_b   1.000
_cell.length_c   1.000
_cell.angle_alpha   90.00
_cell.angle_beta   90.00
_cell.angle_gamma   90.00
#
_symmetry.space_group_name_H-M   'P 1'
#
loop_
_entity.id
_entity.type
_entity.pdbx_description
1 polymer ?
#
loop_
_entity_poly.entity_id
_entity_poly.type
_entity_poly.pdbx_seq_one_letter_code
_entity_poly.pdbx_strand_id
1 'polypeptide(L)'
;MLDAESMEEALADSSAVLEGLPEDTAELWWAGKQFFRDHHVCDLAGKIEKSTPIVKLQKKGGGAPIREPGVSEDERKAMMTFYFKQQQELQQAAEDDAEDFMTPFWADPKALKNSLRGTGNIRPF
;
A
#
# COMPACT_ATOMS: atom_id res chain seq x y z
N MET A 1 -35.45 -31.76 -15.17
CA MET A 1 -35.69 -30.71 -16.19
C MET A 1 -36.29 -29.51 -15.46
N LEU A 2 -35.55 -29.00 -14.48
CA LEU A 2 -35.94 -27.91 -13.62
C LEU A 2 -34.81 -26.88 -13.70
N ASP A 3 -35.19 -25.63 -13.93
CA ASP A 3 -34.47 -24.42 -13.49
C ASP A 3 -33.32 -23.88 -14.35
N ALA A 4 -33.37 -24.03 -15.68
CA ALA A 4 -32.50 -23.24 -16.57
C ALA A 4 -32.84 -21.74 -16.54
N GLU A 5 -34.13 -21.39 -16.48
CA GLU A 5 -34.59 -19.99 -16.40
C GLU A 5 -34.28 -19.36 -15.04
N SER A 6 -34.35 -20.12 -13.94
CA SER A 6 -33.97 -19.63 -12.60
C SER A 6 -32.47 -19.37 -12.44
N MET A 7 -31.63 -20.03 -13.27
CA MET A 7 -30.18 -19.82 -13.27
C MET A 7 -29.83 -18.48 -13.92
N GLU A 8 -30.47 -18.15 -15.06
CA GLU A 8 -30.24 -16.87 -15.77
C GLU A 8 -30.70 -15.66 -14.93
N GLU A 9 -31.80 -15.78 -14.19
CA GLU A 9 -32.31 -14.68 -13.36
C GLU A 9 -31.44 -14.42 -12.11
N ALA A 10 -30.83 -15.47 -11.54
CA ALA A 10 -29.87 -15.32 -10.44
C ALA A 10 -28.52 -14.70 -10.88
N LEU A 11 -28.17 -14.82 -12.16
CA LEU A 11 -26.96 -14.23 -12.74
C LEU A 11 -27.13 -12.74 -13.07
N ALA A 12 -28.36 -12.25 -13.21
CA ALA A 12 -28.66 -10.87 -13.57
C ALA A 12 -28.54 -9.87 -12.40
N ASP A 13 -28.69 -10.33 -11.15
CA ASP A 13 -28.76 -9.46 -9.96
C ASP A 13 -27.37 -9.14 -9.35
N SER A 14 -26.29 -9.64 -9.96
CA SER A 14 -24.91 -9.30 -9.61
C SER A 14 -24.35 -8.33 -10.65
N SER A 15 -24.12 -7.08 -10.24
CA SER A 15 -23.64 -5.95 -11.05
C SER A 15 -22.23 -6.11 -11.68
N ALA A 16 -21.70 -7.33 -11.74
CA ALA A 16 -20.56 -7.69 -12.57
C ALA A 16 -21.09 -8.38 -13.83
N VAL A 17 -21.29 -7.60 -14.89
CA VAL A 17 -21.49 -8.10 -16.26
C VAL A 17 -20.26 -8.93 -16.64
N LEU A 18 -20.30 -10.22 -16.31
CA LEU A 18 -19.43 -11.20 -16.89
C LEU A 18 -20.16 -11.67 -18.15
N GLU A 19 -19.80 -11.13 -19.32
CA GLU A 19 -20.05 -11.84 -20.58
C GLU A 19 -19.74 -13.32 -20.32
N GLY A 20 -20.73 -14.20 -20.52
CA GLY A 20 -20.58 -15.63 -20.26
C GLY A 20 -19.31 -16.13 -20.94
N LEU A 21 -18.26 -16.37 -20.15
CA LEU A 21 -17.00 -16.85 -20.66
C LEU A 21 -17.24 -18.29 -21.10
N PRO A 22 -16.99 -18.65 -22.37
CA PRO A 22 -17.19 -20.01 -22.81
C PRO A 22 -16.27 -20.91 -21.99
N GLU A 23 -16.85 -22.00 -21.48
CA GLU A 23 -16.24 -22.88 -20.50
C GLU A 23 -14.81 -23.27 -20.94
N ASP A 24 -14.61 -23.63 -22.19
CA ASP A 24 -13.31 -24.07 -22.72
C ASP A 24 -12.18 -23.03 -22.59
N THR A 25 -12.53 -21.74 -22.59
CA THR A 25 -11.58 -20.62 -22.55
C THR A 25 -11.47 -19.94 -21.19
N ALA A 26 -12.20 -20.42 -20.18
CA ALA A 26 -12.20 -19.84 -18.86
C ALA A 26 -11.13 -20.48 -17.97
N GLU A 27 -10.32 -19.65 -17.30
CA GLU A 27 -9.37 -20.08 -16.28
C GLU A 27 -9.82 -19.59 -14.91
N LEU A 28 -9.84 -20.51 -13.95
CA LEU A 28 -10.23 -20.25 -12.58
C LEU A 28 -8.98 -20.19 -11.69
N TRP A 29 -8.86 -19.16 -10.84
CA TRP A 29 -7.65 -18.92 -10.06
C TRP A 29 -7.94 -18.62 -8.59
N TRP A 30 -7.23 -19.29 -7.70
CA TRP A 30 -7.36 -19.16 -6.25
C TRP A 30 -5.99 -19.03 -5.59
N ALA A 31 -5.77 -17.95 -4.83
CA ALA A 31 -4.53 -17.71 -4.08
C ALA A 31 -3.22 -17.85 -4.91
N GLY A 32 -3.26 -17.55 -6.22
CA GLY A 32 -2.12 -17.68 -7.13
C GLY A 32 -1.91 -19.08 -7.72
N LYS A 33 -2.81 -20.03 -7.43
CA LYS A 33 -2.87 -21.35 -8.09
C LYS A 33 -4.01 -21.37 -9.11
N GLN A 34 -3.77 -21.99 -10.25
CA GLN A 34 -4.79 -22.24 -11.26
C GLN A 34 -5.57 -23.51 -10.91
N PHE A 35 -6.89 -23.44 -11.05
CA PHE A 35 -7.79 -24.58 -10.99
C PHE A 35 -7.88 -25.21 -12.38
N PHE A 36 -7.49 -26.48 -12.49
CA PHE A 36 -7.79 -27.30 -13.66
C PHE A 36 -9.07 -28.09 -13.43
N ARG A 37 -9.77 -28.41 -14.52
CA ARG A 37 -11.05 -29.15 -14.46
C ARG A 37 -10.93 -30.53 -13.83
N ASP A 38 -9.76 -31.15 -13.93
CA ASP A 38 -9.50 -32.49 -13.39
C ASP A 38 -9.15 -32.49 -11.89
N HIS A 39 -9.08 -31.32 -11.24
CA HIS A 39 -8.72 -31.22 -9.82
C HIS A 39 -9.91 -30.82 -8.94
N HIS A 40 -9.98 -31.44 -7.76
CA HIS A 40 -10.97 -31.05 -6.76
C HIS A 40 -10.52 -29.83 -5.96
N VAL A 41 -11.49 -29.10 -5.41
CA VAL A 41 -11.24 -27.96 -4.51
C VAL A 41 -10.39 -28.37 -3.31
N CYS A 42 -10.56 -29.58 -2.79
CA CYS A 42 -9.77 -30.09 -1.68
C CYS A 42 -8.29 -30.31 -2.02
N ASP A 43 -7.94 -30.55 -3.29
CA ASP A 43 -6.54 -30.76 -3.71
C ASP A 43 -5.75 -29.45 -3.62
N LEU A 44 -6.42 -28.32 -3.84
CA LEU A 44 -5.82 -26.99 -3.82
C LEU A 44 -5.98 -26.29 -2.47
N ALA A 45 -7.20 -26.30 -1.91
CA ALA A 45 -7.56 -25.61 -0.67
C ALA A 45 -7.40 -26.47 0.60
N GLY A 46 -7.16 -27.77 0.46
CA GLY A 46 -7.05 -28.71 1.58
C GLY A 46 -8.42 -29.14 2.11
N LYS A 47 -8.37 -29.95 3.17
CA LYS A 47 -9.56 -30.45 3.89
C LYS A 47 -9.99 -29.43 4.93
N ILE A 48 -10.73 -28.42 4.51
CA ILE A 48 -11.27 -27.38 5.41
C ILE A 48 -12.80 -27.40 5.28
N GLU A 49 -13.50 -27.75 6.35
CA GLU A 49 -14.97 -27.98 6.32
C GLU A 49 -15.80 -26.70 6.30
N LYS A 50 -15.22 -25.54 6.61
CA LYS A 50 -15.93 -24.25 6.70
C LYS A 50 -15.16 -23.12 6.03
N SER A 51 -14.75 -23.29 4.79
CA SER A 51 -14.11 -22.23 4.00
C SER A 51 -14.92 -21.87 2.77
N THR A 52 -15.14 -20.57 2.56
CA THR A 52 -15.68 -20.01 1.32
C THR A 52 -14.50 -19.49 0.49
N PRO A 53 -13.98 -20.25 -0.50
CA PRO A 53 -12.88 -19.78 -1.32
C PRO A 53 -13.34 -18.63 -2.22
N ILE A 54 -12.61 -17.52 -2.21
CA ILE A 54 -12.80 -16.41 -3.14
C ILE A 54 -11.93 -16.67 -4.35
N VAL A 55 -12.55 -16.82 -5.53
CA VAL A 55 -11.89 -17.28 -6.74
C VAL A 55 -12.11 -16.27 -7.86
N LYS A 56 -11.08 -16.03 -8.67
CA LYS A 56 -11.16 -15.13 -9.83
C LYS A 56 -11.31 -15.93 -11.11
N LEU A 57 -12.32 -15.59 -11.90
CA LEU A 57 -12.52 -16.14 -13.24
C LEU A 57 -11.95 -15.17 -14.28
N GLN A 58 -11.14 -15.68 -15.22
CA GLN A 58 -10.52 -14.86 -16.28
C GLN A 58 -10.40 -15.61 -17.61
N LYS A 59 -10.17 -14.86 -18.70
CA LYS A 59 -9.91 -15.41 -20.04
C LYS A 59 -8.53 -16.11 -20.07
N LYS A 60 -8.44 -17.20 -20.84
CA LYS A 60 -7.20 -17.97 -21.05
C LYS A 60 -6.05 -17.07 -21.49
N GLY A 61 -4.91 -17.18 -20.81
CA GLY A 61 -3.70 -16.37 -21.09
C GLY A 61 -3.53 -15.10 -20.25
N GLY A 62 -4.42 -14.82 -19.29
CA GLY A 62 -4.31 -13.69 -18.36
C GLY A 62 -3.21 -13.81 -17.28
N GLY A 63 -2.58 -14.99 -17.15
CA GLY A 63 -1.55 -15.26 -16.15
C GLY A 63 -2.11 -15.27 -14.72
N ALA A 64 -1.24 -15.44 -13.72
CA ALA A 64 -1.70 -15.46 -12.33
C ALA A 64 -2.34 -14.11 -11.94
N PRO A 65 -3.49 -14.10 -11.23
CA PRO A 65 -4.11 -12.87 -10.75
C PRO A 65 -3.09 -12.02 -10.01
N ILE A 66 -2.91 -10.79 -10.48
CA ILE A 66 -2.08 -9.82 -9.78
C ILE A 66 -2.66 -9.61 -8.38
N ARG A 67 -1.81 -9.74 -7.35
CA ARG A 67 -2.19 -9.38 -6.00
C ARG A 67 -2.46 -7.88 -6.00
N GLU A 68 -3.59 -7.47 -5.43
CA GLU A 68 -3.82 -6.05 -5.20
C GLU A 68 -2.66 -5.50 -4.37
N PRO A 69 -2.08 -4.35 -4.75
CA PRO A 69 -1.06 -3.71 -3.92
C PRO A 69 -1.71 -3.45 -2.56
N GLY A 70 -1.15 -4.03 -1.50
CA GLY A 70 -1.71 -3.94 -0.14
C GLY A 70 -1.66 -2.53 0.48
N VAL A 71 -1.33 -1.52 -0.32
CA VAL A 71 -1.23 -0.12 0.04
C VAL A 71 -1.93 0.67 -1.07
N SER A 72 -2.98 1.39 -0.71
CA SER A 72 -3.66 2.31 -1.63
C SER A 72 -2.68 3.38 -2.13
N GLU A 73 -2.92 3.93 -3.32
CA GLU A 73 -2.03 4.93 -3.91
C GLU A 73 -1.89 6.18 -3.01
N ASP A 74 -2.95 6.51 -2.26
CA ASP A 74 -2.95 7.59 -1.27
C ASP A 74 -2.09 7.28 -0.04
N GLU A 75 -2.14 6.05 0.46
CA GLU A 75 -1.31 5.60 1.58
C GLU A 75 0.18 5.60 1.20
N ARG A 76 0.49 5.24 -0.05
CA ARG A 76 1.86 5.31 -0.58
C ARG A 76 2.39 6.75 -0.61
N LYS A 77 1.57 7.70 -1.03
CA LYS A 77 1.92 9.13 -1.03
C LYS A 77 2.11 9.66 0.38
N ALA A 78 1.23 9.30 1.31
CA ALA A 78 1.32 9.68 2.73
C ALA A 78 2.59 9.13 3.39
N MET A 79 2.98 7.89 3.09
CA MET A 79 4.25 7.35 3.57
C MET A 79 5.44 8.11 3.01
N MET A 80 5.45 8.40 1.70
CA MET A 80 6.55 9.12 1.06
C MET A 80 6.74 10.53 1.63
N THR A 81 5.64 11.26 1.87
CA THR A 81 5.70 12.60 2.49
C THR A 81 6.18 12.54 3.94
N PHE A 82 5.75 11.52 4.71
CA PHE A 82 6.20 11.33 6.09
C PHE A 82 7.72 11.09 6.18
N TYR A 83 8.24 10.16 5.38
CA TYR A 83 9.68 9.86 5.38
C TYR A 83 10.53 11.04 4.91
N PHE A 84 10.06 11.78 3.90
CA PHE A 84 10.76 12.98 3.43
C PHE A 84 10.82 14.06 4.51
N LYS A 85 9.69 14.33 5.19
CA LYS A 85 9.64 15.29 6.29
C LYS A 85 10.58 14.89 7.43
N GLN A 86 10.54 13.63 7.85
CA GLN A 86 11.41 13.12 8.91
C GLN A 86 12.90 13.25 8.54
N GLN A 87 13.25 12.96 7.28
CA GLN A 87 14.62 13.10 6.81
C GLN A 87 15.09 14.56 6.83
N GLN A 88 14.21 15.51 6.45
CA GLN A 88 14.52 16.94 6.55
C GLN A 88 14.69 17.39 8.00
N GLU A 89 13.82 16.96 8.92
CA GLU A 89 13.93 17.29 10.34
C GLU A 89 15.25 16.76 10.95
N LEU A 90 15.64 15.53 10.60
CA LEU A 90 16.92 14.95 11.02
C LEU A 90 18.12 15.70 10.44
N GLN A 91 18.05 16.10 9.17
CA GLN A 91 19.11 16.87 8.52
C GLN A 91 19.25 18.25 9.18
N GLN A 92 18.13 18.92 9.45
CA GLN A 92 18.12 20.21 10.11
C GLN A 92 18.64 20.13 11.55
N ALA A 93 18.24 19.10 12.31
CA ALA A 93 18.77 18.88 13.66
C ALA A 93 20.29 18.66 13.64
N ALA A 94 20.81 17.93 12.65
CA ALA A 94 22.26 17.72 12.50
C ALA A 94 23.01 19.01 12.11
N GLU A 95 22.40 19.88 11.30
CA GLU A 95 22.95 21.19 10.96
C GLU A 95 22.94 22.14 12.18
N ASP A 96 21.82 22.21 12.90
CA ASP A 96 21.69 23.04 14.11
C ASP A 96 22.68 22.59 15.21
N ASP A 97 22.84 21.28 15.43
CA ASP A 97 23.82 20.72 16.38
C ASP A 97 25.27 21.07 15.98
N ALA A 98 25.58 21.09 14.68
CA ALA A 98 26.92 21.45 14.19
C ALA A 98 27.22 22.95 14.36
N GLU A 99 26.23 23.81 14.12
CA GLU A 99 26.36 25.27 14.32
C GLU A 99 26.48 25.62 15.81
N ASP A 100 25.72 24.97 16.69
CA ASP A 100 25.81 25.18 18.16
C ASP A 100 27.13 24.62 18.72
N PHE A 101 27.66 23.54 18.14
CA PHE A 101 28.99 23.03 18.51
C PHE A 101 30.12 24.01 18.11
N MET A 102 30.03 24.65 16.94
CA MET A 102 31.05 25.57 16.45
C MET A 102 30.99 26.96 17.09
N THR A 103 29.78 27.43 17.45
CA THR A 103 29.59 28.72 18.11
C THR A 103 28.60 28.63 19.27
N PRO A 104 29.01 28.03 20.41
CA PRO A 104 28.08 27.81 21.51
C PRO A 104 27.64 29.15 22.09
N PHE A 105 26.33 29.40 22.13
CA PHE A 105 25.78 30.62 22.72
C PHE A 105 26.20 30.79 24.20
N TRP A 106 26.37 29.68 24.91
CA TRP A 106 26.81 29.66 26.32
C TRP A 106 28.29 30.03 26.52
N ALA A 107 29.12 29.92 25.47
CA ALA A 107 30.56 30.18 25.54
C ALA A 107 30.94 31.63 25.18
N ASP A 108 29.99 32.46 24.71
CA ASP A 108 30.26 33.86 24.40
C ASP A 108 30.25 34.74 25.67
N PRO A 109 31.42 35.27 26.12
CA PRO A 109 31.51 36.14 27.30
C PRO A 109 30.81 37.50 27.10
N LYS A 110 30.39 37.84 25.87
CA LYS A 110 29.67 39.08 25.55
C LYS A 110 28.19 38.86 25.30
N ALA A 111 27.68 37.62 25.39
CA ALA A 111 26.27 37.29 25.09
C ALA A 111 25.28 38.14 25.90
N LEU A 112 25.47 38.22 27.23
CA LEU A 112 24.60 39.01 28.11
C LEU A 112 24.68 40.52 27.82
N LYS A 113 25.88 41.02 27.50
CA LYS A 113 26.10 42.42 27.13
C LYS A 113 25.40 42.76 25.81
N ASN A 114 25.43 41.86 24.83
CA ASN A 114 24.75 42.04 23.55
C ASN A 114 23.23 41.95 23.69
N SER A 115 22.72 41.03 24.53
CA SER A 115 21.31 40.93 24.87
C SER A 115 20.78 42.22 25.51
N LEU A 116 21.49 42.75 26.52
CA LEU A 116 21.09 43.99 27.22
C LEU A 116 21.15 45.23 26.32
N ARG A 117 22.04 45.26 25.34
CA ARG A 117 22.19 46.37 24.38
C ARG A 117 21.27 46.25 23.16
N GLY A 118 20.48 45.18 23.06
CA GLY A 118 19.66 44.89 21.88
C GLY A 118 20.49 44.55 20.63
N THR A 119 21.78 44.28 20.79
CA THR A 119 22.72 43.93 19.71
C THR A 119 22.90 42.42 19.57
N GLY A 120 21.98 41.61 20.10
CA GLY A 120 22.07 40.14 20.03
C GLY A 120 21.96 39.57 18.61
N ASN A 121 21.35 40.29 17.67
CA ASN A 121 21.09 39.83 16.31
C ASN A 121 22.10 40.32 15.26
N ILE A 122 23.14 41.06 15.66
CA ILE A 122 24.21 41.52 14.77
C ILE A 122 25.44 40.63 14.96
N ARG A 123 25.68 39.75 13.99
CA ARG A 123 26.96 39.02 13.88
C ARG A 123 28.06 40.03 13.53
N PRO A 124 29.11 40.19 14.36
CA PRO A 124 30.29 40.92 13.93
C PRO A 124 30.96 40.13 12.79
N PHE A 125 31.49 40.88 11.81
CA PHE A 125 32.22 40.38 10.64
C PHE A 125 33.42 39.52 11.03
#